data_AF-A0A850SC39-F1
#
_entry.id   AF-A0A850SC39-F1
#
_cell.length_a   1.000
_cell.length_b   1.000
_cell.length_c   1.000
_cell.angle_alpha   90.00
_cell.angle_beta   90.00
_cell.angle_gamma   90.00
#
_symmetry.space_group_name_H-M   'P 1'
#
loop_
_entity.id
_entity.type
_entity.pdbx_description
1 polymer ?
#
loop_
_entity_poly.entity_id
_entity_poly.type
_entity_poly.pdbx_seq_one_letter_code
_entity_poly.pdbx_strand_id
1 'polypeptide(L)'
;MKNSRLSIYSASLLLASGMFLAPVPSVADNLNVEATNQELVDEVASRTGLTTDIIGGLLEEKLALFDTVKDTLTAIKIVDLLFHAQDSEALAEVYDWQVGKLVDKFMEKTYPASFVFFVSSVKLYQVSLEAIRDIIFIPSMESAIYERFKHHRGGRYDYSTASPDEAFTLATASGKYYPIKTKMYYELVKAKGYNPEHIGKKLEASLWKEIDDFWIKRFESSYQKDLLARDSEQIIKGAWEKVASDLKMIAAAAGKSKDVKSFFVRVPDQLPKGWWHLPEKNSRHIPIQTQPDGKIWTQSIRVSRDQGFVLQKNVWRDPKDSKRRISRSNLYVRISPRDEMNIRRIMADSVRSQGYSYLTEGKRAIIKKEENDRAHKVRIRFYRHGFDVIISLEGLKDKNSSPSEALAKYFARAVAANMDEVN
;
A
#
# COMPACT_ATOMS: atom_id res chain seq x y z
N MET A 1 -39.88 -37.94 -67.33
CA MET A 1 -40.53 -39.07 -66.61
C MET A 1 -39.87 -39.22 -65.25
N LYS A 2 -40.70 -39.20 -64.18
CA LYS A 2 -40.59 -39.90 -62.87
C LYS A 2 -39.19 -40.02 -62.22
N ASN A 3 -39.00 -39.37 -61.06
CA ASN A 3 -38.93 -39.97 -59.70
C ASN A 3 -37.74 -40.93 -59.50
N SER A 4 -36.89 -40.88 -58.46
CA SER A 4 -36.99 -40.33 -57.11
C SER A 4 -35.69 -40.66 -56.33
N ARG A 5 -35.29 -39.77 -55.40
CA ARG A 5 -34.74 -39.97 -54.01
C ARG A 5 -33.65 -41.04 -53.78
N LEU A 6 -32.57 -40.89 -53.00
CA LEU A 6 -32.31 -40.33 -51.65
C LEU A 6 -30.76 -40.19 -51.51
N SER A 7 -30.20 -39.16 -50.85
CA SER A 7 -29.58 -39.21 -49.50
C SER A 7 -28.29 -40.06 -49.41
N ILE A 8 -27.12 -39.66 -48.87
CA ILE A 8 -26.79 -38.77 -47.75
C ILE A 8 -25.23 -38.68 -47.64
N TYR A 9 -24.68 -37.57 -47.09
CA TYR A 9 -23.33 -37.33 -46.51
C TYR A 9 -22.07 -37.59 -47.38
N SER A 10 -20.97 -36.81 -47.34
CA SER A 10 -20.51 -35.81 -46.36
C SER A 10 -19.40 -34.94 -46.96
N ALA A 11 -19.32 -33.73 -46.41
CA ALA A 11 -18.35 -32.67 -46.64
C ALA A 11 -16.87 -33.06 -46.47
N SER A 12 -16.01 -32.38 -47.22
CA SER A 12 -14.64 -32.09 -46.80
C SER A 12 -14.30 -30.68 -47.25
N LEU A 13 -14.48 -29.75 -46.32
CA LEU A 13 -14.19 -28.33 -46.46
C LEU A 13 -12.71 -28.11 -46.13
N LEU A 14 -11.97 -27.53 -47.06
CA LEU A 14 -10.65 -26.95 -46.85
C LEU A 14 -10.73 -25.85 -45.77
N LEU A 15 -9.93 -25.98 -44.71
CA LEU A 15 -9.58 -24.86 -43.85
C LEU A 15 -8.06 -24.72 -43.82
N ALA A 16 -7.60 -23.67 -44.49
CA ALA A 16 -6.25 -23.14 -44.39
C ALA A 16 -6.07 -22.54 -42.99
N SER A 17 -5.31 -23.21 -42.13
CA SER A 17 -4.86 -22.66 -40.85
C SER A 17 -3.63 -21.79 -41.08
N GLY A 18 -3.87 -20.52 -41.41
CA GLY A 18 -2.89 -19.47 -41.16
C GLY A 18 -2.77 -19.30 -39.65
N MET A 19 -1.69 -19.84 -39.06
CA MET A 19 -1.28 -19.50 -37.71
C MET A 19 -0.86 -18.02 -37.68
N PHE A 20 -1.82 -17.13 -37.44
CA PHE A 20 -1.52 -15.83 -36.87
C PHE A 20 -0.91 -16.07 -35.48
N LEU A 21 0.41 -15.92 -35.38
CA LEU A 21 1.08 -15.67 -34.11
C LEU A 21 0.57 -14.33 -33.60
N ALA A 22 -0.55 -14.34 -32.87
CA ALA A 22 -0.91 -13.22 -32.04
C ALA A 22 0.27 -12.99 -31.08
N PRO A 23 0.85 -11.78 -31.00
CA PRO A 23 1.82 -11.49 -29.98
C PRO A 23 1.17 -11.81 -28.63
N VAL A 24 1.74 -12.77 -27.91
CA VAL A 24 1.36 -13.02 -26.53
C VAL A 24 1.58 -11.68 -25.82
N PRO A 25 0.54 -11.06 -25.23
CA PRO A 25 0.74 -9.84 -24.47
C PRO A 25 1.79 -10.14 -23.42
N SER A 26 2.90 -9.40 -23.44
CA SER A 26 3.95 -9.62 -22.45
C SER A 26 3.32 -9.39 -21.09
N VAL A 27 3.63 -10.27 -20.14
CA VAL A 27 3.25 -10.12 -18.72
C VAL A 27 3.77 -8.76 -18.16
N ALA A 28 4.70 -8.12 -18.89
CA ALA A 28 5.36 -6.86 -18.58
C ALA A 28 4.49 -5.59 -18.72
N ASP A 29 3.42 -5.54 -19.52
CA ASP A 29 2.76 -4.25 -19.82
C ASP A 29 1.98 -3.62 -18.63
N ASN A 30 1.86 -4.29 -17.46
CA ASN A 30 1.09 -3.78 -16.31
C ASN A 30 1.72 -3.96 -14.91
N LEU A 31 2.96 -4.41 -14.78
CA LEU A 31 3.55 -4.70 -13.47
C LEU A 31 4.32 -3.51 -12.90
N ASN A 32 3.66 -2.67 -12.09
CA ASN A 32 4.35 -1.66 -11.28
C ASN A 32 4.99 -2.31 -10.04
N VAL A 33 6.31 -2.47 -10.05
CA VAL A 33 7.06 -3.16 -8.97
C VAL A 33 7.31 -2.28 -7.78
N GLU A 34 7.53 -0.99 -8.00
CA GLU A 34 7.73 -0.06 -6.90
C GLU A 34 6.48 -0.07 -6.04
N ALA A 35 6.68 -0.22 -4.73
CA ALA A 35 5.59 -0.10 -3.79
C ALA A 35 5.01 1.32 -3.89
N THR A 36 3.74 1.41 -4.22
CA THR A 36 3.02 2.67 -4.20
C THR A 36 2.85 3.16 -2.76
N ASN A 37 2.65 4.47 -2.58
CA ASN A 37 2.38 5.02 -1.25
C ASN A 37 1.12 4.41 -0.63
N GLN A 38 0.12 4.04 -1.45
CA GLN A 38 -1.10 3.39 -0.96
C GLN A 38 -0.82 1.97 -0.46
N GLU A 39 -0.11 1.15 -1.24
CA GLU A 39 0.30 -0.20 -0.81
C GLU A 39 1.16 -0.15 0.47
N LEU A 40 2.06 0.83 0.57
CA LEU A 40 2.88 1.06 1.76
C LEU A 40 2.02 1.41 2.98
N VAL A 41 1.03 2.30 2.82
CA VAL A 41 0.09 2.67 3.87
C VAL A 41 -0.72 1.46 4.34
N ASP A 42 -1.26 0.68 3.40
CA ASP A 42 -2.10 -0.48 3.69
C ASP A 42 -1.30 -1.60 4.39
N GLU A 43 -0.09 -1.89 3.92
CA GLU A 43 0.77 -2.92 4.51
C GLU A 43 1.25 -2.52 5.91
N VAL A 44 1.67 -1.25 6.10
CA VAL A 44 2.06 -0.75 7.42
C VAL A 44 0.88 -0.75 8.38
N ALA A 45 -0.31 -0.35 7.92
CA ALA A 45 -1.55 -0.40 8.71
C ALA A 45 -1.85 -1.83 9.19
N SER A 46 -1.82 -2.81 8.27
CA SER A 46 -1.99 -4.23 8.57
C SER A 46 -1.00 -4.74 9.62
N ARG A 47 0.28 -4.38 9.48
CA ARG A 47 1.38 -4.85 10.36
C ARG A 47 1.39 -4.20 11.74
N THR A 48 0.90 -2.97 11.85
CA THR A 48 0.94 -2.17 13.09
C THR A 48 -0.40 -2.12 13.82
N GLY A 49 -1.49 -2.55 13.17
CA GLY A 49 -2.84 -2.46 13.70
C GLY A 49 -3.41 -1.03 13.69
N LEU A 50 -2.77 -0.11 12.96
CA LEU A 50 -3.18 1.29 12.85
C LEU A 50 -4.09 1.50 11.63
N THR A 51 -4.90 2.56 11.65
CA THR A 51 -5.75 2.90 10.49
C THR A 51 -4.94 3.54 9.37
N THR A 52 -5.33 3.29 8.12
CA THR A 52 -4.72 3.88 6.91
C THR A 52 -4.65 5.40 6.95
N ASP A 53 -5.66 6.09 7.49
CA ASP A 53 -5.68 7.55 7.63
C ASP A 53 -4.51 8.09 8.48
N ILE A 54 -4.20 7.42 9.59
CA ILE A 54 -3.11 7.82 10.52
C ILE A 54 -1.75 7.61 9.85
N ILE A 55 -1.59 6.47 9.18
CA ILE A 55 -0.36 6.14 8.47
C ILE A 55 -0.16 7.07 7.26
N GLY A 56 -1.22 7.36 6.50
CA GLY A 56 -1.20 8.29 5.37
C GLY A 56 -0.78 9.70 5.80
N GLY A 57 -1.38 10.23 6.87
CA GLY A 57 -0.95 11.53 7.42
C GLY A 57 0.49 11.53 7.92
N LEU A 58 0.95 10.44 8.56
CA LEU A 58 2.32 10.32 9.03
C LEU A 58 3.33 10.20 7.87
N LEU A 59 2.96 9.52 6.78
CA LEU A 59 3.77 9.39 5.58
C LEU A 59 3.99 10.77 4.94
N GLU A 60 2.95 11.60 4.83
CA GLU A 60 3.06 12.98 4.32
C GLU A 60 3.98 13.85 5.19
N GLU A 61 3.93 13.69 6.51
CA GLU A 61 4.74 14.47 7.45
C GLU A 61 6.20 13.99 7.55
N LYS A 62 6.44 12.68 7.42
CA LYS A 62 7.72 12.02 7.73
C LYS A 62 8.07 10.91 6.76
N LEU A 63 8.12 11.23 5.46
CA LEU A 63 8.47 10.29 4.38
C LEU A 63 9.68 9.40 4.69
N ALA A 64 10.77 10.00 5.18
CA ALA A 64 12.02 9.28 5.47
C ALA A 64 11.89 8.15 6.51
N LEU A 65 10.85 8.16 7.35
CA LEU A 65 10.59 7.08 8.31
C LEU A 65 10.16 5.78 7.61
N PHE A 66 9.67 5.89 6.37
CA PHE A 66 9.08 4.80 5.61
C PHE A 66 10.00 4.25 4.51
N ASP A 67 11.14 4.88 4.22
CA ASP A 67 12.02 4.51 3.11
C ASP A 67 12.43 3.03 3.19
N THR A 68 12.94 2.56 4.34
CA THR A 68 13.35 1.16 4.52
C THR A 68 12.19 0.17 4.36
N VAL A 69 10.99 0.57 4.78
CA VAL A 69 9.78 -0.27 4.69
C VAL A 69 9.30 -0.35 3.25
N LYS A 70 9.32 0.78 2.53
CA LYS A 70 9.00 0.86 1.09
C LYS A 70 9.96 0.02 0.26
N ASP A 71 11.24 0.10 0.57
CA ASP A 71 12.28 -0.70 -0.08
C ASP A 71 12.05 -2.21 0.16
N THR A 72 11.71 -2.59 1.40
CA THR A 72 11.40 -3.97 1.76
C THR A 72 10.15 -4.49 1.04
N LEU A 73 9.08 -3.67 0.98
CA LEU A 73 7.85 -4.04 0.29
C LEU A 73 8.07 -4.19 -1.23
N THR A 74 8.79 -3.25 -1.83
CA THR A 74 9.17 -3.31 -3.26
C THR A 74 9.93 -4.59 -3.55
N ALA A 75 10.86 -4.96 -2.69
CA ALA A 75 11.68 -6.12 -2.91
C ALA A 75 10.94 -7.45 -2.64
N ILE A 76 9.96 -7.47 -1.73
CA ILE A 76 9.01 -8.59 -1.61
C ILE A 76 8.17 -8.75 -2.89
N LYS A 77 7.71 -7.64 -3.50
CA LYS A 77 7.02 -7.70 -4.80
C LYS A 77 7.92 -8.29 -5.89
N ILE A 78 9.21 -7.93 -5.92
CA ILE A 78 10.18 -8.54 -6.86
C ILE A 78 10.29 -10.05 -6.63
N VAL A 79 10.42 -10.50 -5.38
CA VAL A 79 10.48 -11.92 -5.04
C VAL A 79 9.22 -12.64 -5.55
N ASP A 80 8.06 -12.05 -5.32
CA ASP A 80 6.77 -12.59 -5.72
C ASP A 80 6.64 -12.71 -7.24
N LEU A 81 7.10 -11.69 -7.99
CA LEU A 81 7.13 -11.70 -9.45
C LEU A 81 8.07 -12.77 -10.01
N LEU A 82 9.27 -12.88 -9.44
CA LEU A 82 10.25 -13.88 -9.87
C LEU A 82 9.77 -15.31 -9.54
N PHE A 83 9.04 -15.48 -8.43
CA PHE A 83 8.43 -16.74 -8.06
C PHE A 83 7.31 -17.14 -9.04
N HIS A 84 6.42 -16.20 -9.36
CA HIS A 84 5.25 -16.44 -10.22
C HIS A 84 5.56 -16.44 -11.73
N ALA A 85 6.79 -16.14 -12.14
CA ALA A 85 7.22 -16.30 -13.54
C ALA A 85 6.92 -17.74 -14.01
N GLN A 86 6.42 -17.93 -15.23
CA GLN A 86 5.97 -19.25 -15.67
C GLN A 86 7.14 -20.21 -15.95
N ASP A 87 8.20 -19.71 -16.57
CA ASP A 87 9.40 -20.45 -16.96
C ASP A 87 10.67 -19.60 -16.80
N SER A 88 11.84 -20.17 -17.13
CA SER A 88 13.13 -19.47 -17.02
C SER A 88 13.23 -18.30 -17.99
N GLU A 89 12.60 -18.40 -19.15
CA GLU A 89 12.57 -17.35 -20.16
C GLU A 89 11.79 -16.11 -19.68
N ALA A 90 10.58 -16.31 -19.14
CA ALA A 90 9.80 -15.27 -18.49
C ALA A 90 10.54 -14.68 -17.27
N LEU A 91 11.27 -15.51 -16.53
CA LEU A 91 12.10 -15.08 -15.40
C LEU A 91 13.23 -14.13 -15.86
N ALA A 92 13.90 -14.45 -16.97
CA ALA A 92 14.96 -13.61 -17.53
C ALA A 92 14.39 -12.28 -18.06
N GLU A 93 13.19 -12.29 -18.65
CA GLU A 93 12.50 -11.08 -19.11
C GLU A 93 12.06 -10.17 -17.95
N VAL A 94 11.49 -10.75 -16.88
CA VAL A 94 11.17 -10.03 -15.64
C VAL A 94 12.44 -9.42 -15.03
N TYR A 95 13.55 -10.17 -15.04
CA TYR A 95 14.83 -9.68 -14.52
C TYR A 95 15.38 -8.49 -15.32
N ASP A 96 15.40 -8.61 -16.65
CA ASP A 96 15.89 -7.55 -17.55
C ASP A 96 15.05 -6.28 -17.43
N TRP A 97 13.73 -6.42 -17.39
CA TRP A 97 12.81 -5.28 -17.42
C TRP A 97 12.80 -4.48 -16.11
N GLN A 98 12.93 -5.14 -14.95
CA GLN A 98 12.60 -4.49 -13.65
C GLN A 98 13.68 -4.60 -12.58
N VAL A 99 14.57 -5.58 -12.72
CA VAL A 99 15.39 -6.05 -11.61
C VAL A 99 16.81 -5.55 -11.77
N GLY A 100 17.39 -5.54 -12.98
CA GLY A 100 18.78 -5.14 -13.22
C GLY A 100 19.19 -3.77 -12.63
N LYS A 101 18.29 -2.77 -12.58
CA LYS A 101 18.60 -1.44 -12.00
C LYS A 101 18.28 -1.29 -10.51
N LEU A 102 17.27 -2.00 -10.02
CA LEU A 102 16.80 -1.86 -8.64
C LEU A 102 17.46 -2.89 -7.71
N VAL A 103 17.64 -4.12 -8.16
CA VAL A 103 18.19 -5.20 -7.36
C VAL A 103 19.67 -5.01 -7.05
N ASP A 104 20.48 -4.51 -7.97
CA ASP A 104 21.89 -4.22 -7.63
C ASP A 104 22.01 -3.20 -6.47
N LYS A 105 21.01 -2.31 -6.28
CA LYS A 105 20.92 -1.38 -5.15
C LYS A 105 20.37 -2.00 -3.86
N PHE A 106 19.45 -2.98 -3.97
CA PHE A 106 18.75 -3.59 -2.82
C PHE A 106 19.41 -4.86 -2.27
N MET A 107 20.16 -5.58 -3.09
CA MET A 107 20.75 -6.88 -2.74
C MET A 107 21.90 -6.79 -1.75
N GLU A 108 22.63 -5.67 -1.73
CA GLU A 108 23.79 -5.51 -0.85
C GLU A 108 23.42 -5.29 0.62
N LYS A 109 22.18 -4.92 0.94
CA LYS A 109 21.78 -4.54 2.32
C LYS A 109 20.71 -5.41 2.96
N THR A 110 19.84 -6.07 2.20
CA THR A 110 18.55 -6.49 2.74
C THR A 110 18.27 -7.99 2.66
N TYR A 111 18.94 -8.77 1.80
CA TYR A 111 18.49 -10.15 1.51
C TYR A 111 19.34 -11.28 2.11
N PRO A 112 18.75 -12.47 2.37
CA PRO A 112 19.48 -13.69 2.68
C PRO A 112 20.34 -14.14 1.49
N ALA A 113 21.43 -14.85 1.78
CA ALA A 113 22.36 -15.33 0.74
C ALA A 113 21.67 -16.19 -0.35
N SER A 114 20.65 -16.99 0.01
CA SER A 114 19.89 -17.82 -0.93
C SER A 114 19.21 -17.00 -2.04
N PHE A 115 18.62 -15.85 -1.71
CA PHE A 115 18.03 -14.95 -2.70
C PHE A 115 19.10 -14.30 -3.59
N VAL A 116 20.26 -13.96 -3.01
CA VAL A 116 21.41 -13.46 -3.77
C VAL A 116 21.92 -14.46 -4.79
N PHE A 117 22.02 -15.73 -4.41
CA PHE A 117 22.40 -16.80 -5.32
C PHE A 117 21.38 -17.00 -6.43
N PHE A 118 20.08 -16.98 -6.12
CA PHE A 118 19.05 -17.07 -7.12
C PHE A 118 19.14 -15.95 -8.16
N VAL A 119 19.10 -14.70 -7.73
CA VAL A 119 19.17 -13.55 -8.64
C VAL A 119 20.43 -13.61 -9.51
N SER A 120 21.57 -13.99 -8.93
CA SER A 120 22.82 -14.19 -9.67
C SER A 120 22.69 -15.29 -10.74
N SER A 121 22.01 -16.40 -10.43
CA SER A 121 21.76 -17.47 -11.40
C SER A 121 20.85 -17.02 -12.55
N VAL A 122 19.82 -16.21 -12.27
CA VAL A 122 18.94 -15.62 -13.30
C VAL A 122 19.73 -14.67 -14.20
N LYS A 123 20.58 -13.81 -13.63
CA LYS A 123 21.46 -12.90 -14.38
C LYS A 123 22.40 -13.66 -15.31
N LEU A 124 23.06 -14.71 -14.80
CA LEU A 124 23.94 -15.55 -15.62
C LEU A 124 23.19 -16.25 -16.75
N TYR A 125 21.98 -16.73 -16.48
CA TYR A 125 21.11 -17.32 -17.50
C TYR A 125 20.69 -16.28 -18.55
N GLN A 126 20.24 -15.08 -18.17
CA GLN A 126 19.92 -14.00 -19.10
C GLN A 126 21.10 -13.71 -20.03
N VAL A 127 22.29 -13.50 -19.49
CA VAL A 127 23.50 -13.23 -20.31
C VAL A 127 23.75 -14.37 -21.31
N SER A 128 23.54 -15.63 -20.90
CA SER A 128 23.67 -16.77 -21.82
C SER A 128 22.53 -16.86 -22.84
N LEU A 129 21.33 -16.46 -22.46
CA LEU A 129 20.15 -16.42 -23.31
C LEU A 129 20.34 -15.36 -24.40
N GLU A 130 20.72 -14.13 -24.05
CA GLU A 130 21.02 -13.05 -25.00
C GLU A 130 22.12 -13.45 -25.99
N ALA A 131 23.14 -14.17 -25.53
CA ALA A 131 24.23 -14.62 -26.38
C ALA A 131 23.79 -15.56 -27.52
N ILE A 132 22.67 -16.27 -27.36
CA ILE A 132 22.26 -17.33 -28.30
C ILE A 132 20.83 -17.17 -28.85
N ARG A 133 19.96 -16.38 -28.22
CA ARG A 133 18.52 -16.27 -28.51
C ARG A 133 18.23 -15.88 -29.96
N ASP A 134 19.00 -14.94 -30.50
CA ASP A 134 18.83 -14.46 -31.88
C ASP A 134 19.45 -15.40 -32.92
N ILE A 135 20.17 -16.41 -32.47
CA ILE A 135 21.06 -17.24 -33.28
C ILE A 135 20.49 -18.66 -33.41
N ILE A 136 19.91 -19.23 -32.35
CA ILE A 136 19.45 -20.61 -32.32
C ILE A 136 18.03 -20.75 -31.78
N PHE A 137 17.34 -21.81 -32.21
CA PHE A 137 16.06 -22.18 -31.60
C PHE A 137 16.28 -22.60 -30.14
N ILE A 138 15.51 -22.03 -29.22
CA ILE A 138 15.51 -22.41 -27.80
C ILE A 138 14.52 -23.56 -27.62
N PRO A 139 15.00 -24.80 -27.36
CA PRO A 139 14.12 -25.93 -27.13
C PRO A 139 13.38 -25.81 -25.79
N SER A 140 12.23 -26.49 -25.67
CA SER A 140 11.55 -26.64 -24.39
C SER A 140 12.44 -27.39 -23.39
N MET A 141 12.35 -27.04 -22.11
CA MET A 141 13.08 -27.76 -21.07
C MET A 141 12.68 -29.23 -21.02
N GLU A 142 13.64 -30.15 -21.14
CA GLU A 142 13.36 -31.58 -20.97
C GLU A 142 13.23 -31.91 -19.48
N SER A 143 11.99 -32.08 -19.00
CA SER A 143 11.70 -32.36 -17.59
C SER A 143 12.50 -33.56 -17.05
N ALA A 144 12.72 -34.60 -17.86
CA ALA A 144 13.48 -35.77 -17.43
C ALA A 144 14.98 -35.48 -17.18
N ILE A 145 15.60 -34.61 -17.97
CA ILE A 145 16.99 -34.18 -17.74
C ILE A 145 17.04 -33.27 -16.52
N TYR A 146 16.08 -32.33 -16.42
CA TYR A 146 15.99 -31.42 -15.28
C TYR A 146 15.82 -32.17 -13.94
N GLU A 147 14.94 -33.17 -13.85
CA GLU A 147 14.76 -33.96 -12.63
C GLU A 147 16.03 -34.72 -12.24
N ARG A 148 16.79 -35.23 -13.21
CA ARG A 148 18.11 -35.84 -12.92
C ARG A 148 19.12 -34.79 -12.46
N PHE A 149 19.17 -33.63 -13.11
CA PHE A 149 20.02 -32.52 -12.70
C PHE A 149 19.72 -32.13 -11.25
N LYS A 150 18.45 -31.88 -10.92
CA LYS A 150 17.97 -31.56 -9.57
C LYS A 150 18.32 -32.64 -8.56
N HIS A 151 18.15 -33.92 -8.92
CA HIS A 151 18.54 -35.04 -8.06
C HIS A 151 20.04 -35.06 -7.76
N HIS A 152 20.90 -34.78 -8.74
CA HIS A 152 22.35 -34.71 -8.51
C HIS A 152 22.78 -33.42 -7.80
N ARG A 153 22.09 -32.32 -8.05
CA ARG A 153 22.36 -31.00 -7.50
C ARG A 153 21.95 -30.86 -6.03
N GLY A 154 20.86 -31.52 -5.61
CA GLY A 154 20.36 -31.50 -4.23
C GLY A 154 20.53 -32.83 -3.47
N GLY A 155 20.66 -33.97 -4.15
CA GLY A 155 20.76 -35.30 -3.53
C GLY A 155 19.44 -35.82 -2.94
N ARG A 156 19.40 -37.11 -2.55
CA ARG A 156 18.36 -37.61 -1.62
C ARG A 156 18.69 -37.05 -0.23
N TYR A 157 17.77 -36.27 0.35
CA TYR A 157 17.92 -35.65 1.69
C TYR A 157 18.94 -34.50 1.79
N ASP A 158 19.12 -33.68 0.76
CA ASP A 158 19.95 -32.46 0.80
C ASP A 158 21.48 -32.67 1.02
N TYR A 159 21.99 -33.88 0.79
CA TYR A 159 23.41 -34.25 0.99
C TYR A 159 24.27 -34.35 -0.29
N SER A 160 23.82 -33.88 -1.45
CA SER A 160 24.72 -33.81 -2.63
C SER A 160 25.10 -32.36 -2.93
N THR A 161 26.41 -32.06 -2.91
CA THR A 161 26.99 -30.73 -3.18
C THR A 161 27.63 -30.64 -4.57
N ALA A 162 27.20 -31.48 -5.53
CA ALA A 162 27.78 -31.47 -6.87
C ALA A 162 27.70 -30.08 -7.49
N SER A 163 28.77 -29.68 -8.17
CA SER A 163 28.76 -28.42 -8.92
C SER A 163 27.74 -28.47 -10.06
N PRO A 164 27.24 -27.32 -10.57
CA PRO A 164 26.32 -27.30 -11.70
C PRO A 164 26.82 -28.10 -12.91
N ASP A 165 28.12 -27.99 -13.23
CA ASP A 165 28.77 -28.73 -14.31
C ASP A 165 28.76 -30.25 -14.08
N GLU A 166 29.06 -30.71 -12.87
CA GLU A 166 29.03 -32.14 -12.50
C GLU A 166 27.60 -32.69 -12.56
N ALA A 167 26.64 -31.97 -11.98
CA ALA A 167 25.24 -32.37 -11.98
C ALA A 167 24.69 -32.46 -13.41
N PHE A 168 25.07 -31.52 -14.28
CA PHE A 168 24.70 -31.55 -15.69
C PHE A 168 25.33 -32.72 -16.45
N THR A 169 26.62 -32.96 -16.22
CA THR A 169 27.33 -34.10 -16.83
C THR A 169 26.66 -35.43 -16.48
N LEU A 170 26.29 -35.61 -15.21
CA LEU A 170 25.59 -36.81 -14.74
C LEU A 170 24.16 -36.90 -15.29
N ALA A 171 23.43 -35.78 -15.35
CA ALA A 171 22.06 -35.73 -15.86
C ALA A 171 21.95 -36.05 -17.36
N THR A 172 22.97 -35.69 -18.13
CA THR A 172 23.01 -35.85 -19.59
C THR A 172 23.71 -37.14 -20.05
N ALA A 173 24.35 -37.88 -19.14
CA ALA A 173 25.00 -39.17 -19.43
C ALA A 173 24.06 -40.23 -20.01
N SER A 174 22.75 -40.15 -19.72
CA SER A 174 21.71 -41.03 -20.28
C SER A 174 20.78 -40.27 -21.23
N GLY A 175 21.13 -40.29 -22.52
CA GLY A 175 20.27 -40.18 -23.71
C GLY A 175 19.19 -39.09 -23.83
N LYS A 176 19.19 -38.41 -25.00
CA LYS A 176 18.30 -37.37 -25.58
C LYS A 176 18.90 -35.96 -25.67
N TYR A 177 19.87 -35.63 -24.82
CA TYR A 177 20.59 -34.35 -24.89
C TYR A 177 21.43 -34.18 -26.17
N TYR A 178 22.23 -35.18 -26.53
CA TYR A 178 23.20 -35.07 -27.63
C TYR A 178 22.58 -34.72 -28.99
N PRO A 179 21.46 -35.34 -29.44
CA PRO A 179 20.80 -34.93 -30.68
C PRO A 179 20.36 -33.45 -30.69
N ILE A 180 19.86 -32.94 -29.56
CA ILE A 180 19.45 -31.53 -29.42
C ILE A 180 20.69 -30.62 -29.47
N LYS A 181 21.73 -30.98 -28.73
CA LYS A 181 23.02 -30.28 -28.72
C LYS A 181 23.60 -30.16 -30.13
N THR A 182 23.59 -31.26 -30.90
CA THR A 182 24.07 -31.30 -32.28
C THR A 182 23.29 -30.37 -33.19
N LYS A 183 21.95 -30.34 -33.06
CA LYS A 183 21.12 -29.42 -33.84
C LYS A 183 21.46 -27.95 -33.52
N MET A 184 21.56 -27.61 -32.23
CA MET A 184 21.93 -26.26 -31.78
C MET A 184 23.32 -25.85 -32.28
N TYR A 185 24.28 -26.78 -32.32
CA TYR A 185 25.63 -26.52 -32.84
C TYR A 185 25.61 -26.11 -34.31
N TYR A 186 24.89 -26.84 -35.17
CA TYR A 186 24.82 -26.49 -36.59
C TYR A 186 24.09 -25.18 -36.85
N GLU A 187 23.05 -24.86 -36.06
CA GLU A 187 22.38 -23.56 -36.12
C GLU A 187 23.33 -22.43 -35.71
N LEU A 188 24.09 -22.61 -34.62
CA LEU A 188 25.09 -21.64 -34.13
C LEU A 188 26.20 -21.39 -35.15
N VAL A 189 26.75 -22.45 -35.76
CA VAL A 189 27.76 -22.36 -36.82
C VAL A 189 27.23 -21.60 -38.03
N LYS A 190 26.00 -21.91 -38.46
CA LYS A 190 25.35 -21.24 -39.60
C LYS A 190 25.11 -19.76 -39.32
N ALA A 191 24.57 -19.43 -38.16
CA ALA A 191 24.24 -18.06 -37.77
C ALA A 191 25.48 -17.18 -37.57
N LYS A 192 26.58 -17.73 -37.01
CA LYS A 192 27.85 -17.01 -36.90
C LYS A 192 28.64 -16.95 -38.22
N GLY A 193 28.11 -17.54 -39.31
CA GLY A 193 28.71 -17.50 -40.64
C GLY A 193 29.99 -18.31 -40.78
N TYR A 194 30.23 -19.28 -39.89
CA TYR A 194 31.43 -20.11 -39.92
C TYR A 194 31.30 -21.21 -40.98
N ASN A 195 32.41 -21.51 -41.66
CA ASN A 195 32.48 -22.68 -42.55
C ASN A 195 32.76 -23.94 -41.72
N PRO A 196 31.84 -24.93 -41.70
CA PRO A 196 32.02 -26.16 -40.92
C PRO A 196 33.29 -26.94 -41.28
N GLU A 197 33.75 -26.86 -42.53
CA GLU A 197 34.93 -27.58 -43.02
C GLU A 197 36.26 -26.92 -42.63
N HIS A 198 36.21 -25.67 -42.15
CA HIS A 198 37.39 -24.87 -41.77
C HIS A 198 37.36 -24.39 -40.32
N ILE A 199 36.38 -24.83 -39.53
CA ILE A 199 36.38 -24.62 -38.09
C ILE A 199 37.55 -25.43 -37.47
N GLY A 200 38.47 -24.73 -36.80
CA GLY A 200 39.52 -25.39 -36.02
C GLY A 200 38.95 -26.03 -34.75
N LYS A 201 39.57 -27.13 -34.29
CA LYS A 201 39.15 -27.89 -33.09
C LYS A 201 38.91 -27.04 -31.83
N LYS A 202 39.69 -25.96 -31.66
CA LYS A 202 39.56 -25.04 -30.53
C LYS A 202 38.24 -24.25 -30.57
N LEU A 203 37.85 -23.77 -31.75
CA LEU A 203 36.60 -23.03 -31.94
C LEU A 203 35.41 -23.98 -31.84
N GLU A 204 35.51 -25.17 -32.44
CA GLU A 204 34.51 -26.22 -32.30
C GLU A 204 34.21 -26.53 -30.83
N ALA A 205 35.23 -26.83 -30.03
CA ALA A 205 35.08 -27.10 -28.60
C ALA A 205 34.46 -25.91 -27.84
N SER A 206 34.79 -24.68 -28.22
CA SER A 206 34.20 -23.47 -27.62
C SER A 206 32.70 -23.36 -27.89
N LEU A 207 32.25 -23.64 -29.12
CA LEU A 207 30.83 -23.58 -29.49
C LEU A 207 30.01 -24.67 -28.79
N TRP A 208 30.57 -25.88 -28.68
CA TRP A 208 29.94 -26.95 -27.91
C TRP A 208 29.81 -26.59 -26.43
N LYS A 209 30.84 -25.97 -25.86
CA LYS A 209 30.82 -25.49 -24.47
C LYS A 209 29.81 -24.36 -24.28
N GLU A 210 29.68 -23.43 -25.23
CA GLU A 210 28.68 -22.35 -25.17
C GLU A 210 27.25 -22.90 -25.05
N ILE A 211 26.95 -24.01 -25.74
CA ILE A 211 25.67 -24.72 -25.64
C ILE A 211 25.52 -25.44 -24.30
N ASP A 212 26.56 -26.12 -23.80
CA ASP A 212 26.54 -26.75 -22.46
C ASP A 212 26.29 -25.69 -21.38
N ASP A 213 27.05 -24.59 -21.41
CA ASP A 213 26.96 -23.48 -20.45
C ASP A 213 25.55 -22.87 -20.43
N PHE A 214 24.91 -22.72 -21.59
CA PHE A 214 23.51 -22.28 -21.66
C PHE A 214 22.58 -23.22 -20.89
N TRP A 215 22.67 -24.52 -21.13
CA TRP A 215 21.82 -25.50 -20.47
C TRP A 215 22.08 -25.61 -18.98
N ILE A 216 23.35 -25.58 -18.57
CA ILE A 216 23.77 -25.56 -17.16
C ILE A 216 23.13 -24.36 -16.45
N LYS A 217 23.23 -23.16 -17.03
CA LYS A 217 22.67 -21.93 -16.44
C LYS A 217 21.15 -21.96 -16.40
N ARG A 218 20.49 -22.49 -17.43
CA ARG A 218 19.02 -22.64 -17.47
C ARG A 218 18.53 -23.59 -16.37
N PHE A 219 19.17 -24.74 -16.21
CA PHE A 219 18.82 -25.70 -15.17
C PHE A 219 19.15 -25.18 -13.77
N GLU A 220 20.29 -24.51 -13.58
CA GLU A 220 20.62 -23.91 -12.28
C GLU A 220 19.62 -22.81 -11.93
N SER A 221 19.23 -21.94 -12.86
CA SER A 221 18.20 -20.92 -12.62
C SER A 221 16.86 -21.54 -12.22
N SER A 222 16.44 -22.61 -12.90
CA SER A 222 15.22 -23.36 -12.55
C SER A 222 15.34 -24.03 -11.18
N TYR A 223 16.49 -24.61 -10.86
CA TYR A 223 16.76 -25.23 -9.57
C TYR A 223 16.72 -24.22 -8.42
N GLN A 224 17.35 -23.06 -8.60
CA GLN A 224 17.33 -21.99 -7.61
C GLN A 224 15.91 -21.42 -7.42
N LYS A 225 15.09 -21.37 -8.50
CA LYS A 225 13.66 -21.03 -8.40
C LYS A 225 12.90 -22.03 -7.52
N ASP A 226 13.15 -23.33 -7.71
CA ASP A 226 12.56 -24.39 -6.89
C ASP A 226 12.99 -24.32 -5.42
N LEU A 227 14.23 -23.92 -5.15
CA LEU A 227 14.70 -23.71 -3.78
C LEU A 227 14.04 -22.49 -3.14
N LEU A 228 14.00 -21.36 -3.85
CA LEU A 228 13.29 -20.17 -3.37
C LEU A 228 11.81 -20.42 -3.13
N ALA A 229 11.16 -21.24 -3.97
CA ALA A 229 9.78 -21.65 -3.77
C ALA A 229 9.55 -22.26 -2.38
N ARG A 230 10.44 -23.17 -1.98
CA ARG A 230 10.41 -23.85 -0.67
C ARG A 230 10.64 -22.89 0.49
N ASP A 231 11.56 -21.94 0.31
CA ASP A 231 12.00 -21.04 1.37
C ASP A 231 11.28 -19.67 1.36
N SER A 232 10.33 -19.47 0.45
CA SER A 232 9.69 -18.19 0.15
C SER A 232 9.07 -17.53 1.38
N GLU A 233 8.28 -18.27 2.16
CA GLU A 233 7.68 -17.78 3.40
C GLU A 233 8.75 -17.34 4.41
N GLN A 234 9.84 -18.09 4.52
CA GLN A 234 10.94 -17.78 5.43
C GLN A 234 11.73 -16.55 4.98
N ILE A 235 11.90 -16.36 3.67
CA ILE A 235 12.56 -15.18 3.09
C ILE A 235 11.70 -13.93 3.32
N ILE A 236 10.39 -14.01 3.06
CA ILE A 236 9.44 -12.92 3.31
C ILE A 236 9.41 -12.58 4.80
N LYS A 237 9.32 -13.59 5.67
CA LYS A 237 9.35 -13.41 7.12
C LYS A 237 10.65 -12.73 7.57
N GLY A 238 11.80 -13.19 7.08
CA GLY A 238 13.10 -12.60 7.40
C GLY A 238 13.24 -11.16 6.92
N ALA A 239 12.68 -10.82 5.76
CA ALA A 239 12.63 -9.44 5.26
C ALA A 239 11.84 -8.53 6.21
N TRP A 240 10.67 -8.99 6.69
CA TRP A 240 9.86 -8.24 7.66
C TRP A 240 10.50 -8.12 9.04
N GLU A 241 11.19 -9.17 9.50
CA GLU A 241 11.91 -9.13 10.78
C GLU A 241 13.00 -8.05 10.79
N LYS A 242 13.68 -7.81 9.66
CA LYS A 242 14.71 -6.78 9.54
C LYS A 242 14.17 -5.35 9.69
N VAL A 243 12.92 -5.10 9.28
CA VAL A 243 12.26 -3.79 9.41
C VAL A 243 11.31 -3.71 10.61
N ALA A 244 11.31 -4.70 11.49
CA ALA A 244 10.43 -4.72 12.66
C ALA A 244 10.70 -3.55 13.63
N SER A 245 11.96 -3.09 13.74
CA SER A 245 12.29 -1.87 14.50
C SER A 245 11.66 -0.63 13.89
N ASP A 246 11.68 -0.53 12.56
CA ASP A 246 11.16 0.61 11.82
C ASP A 246 9.63 0.67 11.91
N LEU A 247 8.97 -0.48 11.80
CA LEU A 247 7.53 -0.61 12.06
C LEU A 247 7.15 -0.19 13.49
N LYS A 248 7.96 -0.53 14.50
CA LYS A 248 7.77 -0.05 15.87
C LYS A 248 7.97 1.46 16.00
N MET A 249 8.96 2.03 15.30
CA MET A 249 9.18 3.48 15.28
C MET A 249 8.03 4.23 14.60
N ILE A 250 7.51 3.69 13.48
CA ILE A 250 6.32 4.19 12.80
C ILE A 250 5.12 4.14 13.74
N ALA A 251 4.88 3.00 14.40
CA ALA A 251 3.79 2.87 15.36
C ALA A 251 3.92 3.85 16.54
N ALA A 252 5.13 4.05 17.08
CA ALA A 252 5.39 5.01 18.14
C ALA A 252 5.23 6.47 17.68
N ALA A 253 5.58 6.77 16.43
CA ALA A 253 5.35 8.09 15.83
C ALA A 253 3.86 8.33 15.54
N ALA A 254 3.12 7.29 15.15
CA ALA A 254 1.69 7.30 14.93
C ALA A 254 0.89 7.42 16.24
N GLY A 255 1.33 6.78 17.33
CA GLY A 255 0.76 7.00 18.67
C GLY A 255 0.90 8.45 19.17
N LYS A 256 1.76 9.25 18.53
CA LYS A 256 1.84 10.70 18.73
C LYS A 256 0.97 11.48 17.73
N SER A 257 0.58 10.88 16.60
CA SER A 257 -0.36 11.38 15.59
C SER A 257 -1.79 11.01 15.98
N LYS A 258 -2.40 11.84 16.83
CA LYS A 258 -3.74 11.59 17.37
C LYS A 258 -4.79 11.85 16.29
N ASP A 259 -5.76 10.96 16.10
CA ASP A 259 -6.92 11.23 15.23
C ASP A 259 -7.72 12.40 15.82
N VAL A 260 -7.41 13.62 15.37
CA VAL A 260 -8.01 14.85 15.89
C VAL A 260 -9.52 14.89 15.63
N LYS A 261 -10.03 14.17 14.61
CA LYS A 261 -11.47 14.13 14.32
C LYS A 261 -12.26 13.47 15.44
N SER A 262 -11.70 12.44 16.08
CA SER A 262 -12.32 11.71 17.19
C SER A 262 -12.54 12.58 18.45
N PHE A 263 -11.82 13.71 18.59
CA PHE A 263 -11.95 14.63 19.73
C PHE A 263 -13.24 15.46 19.70
N PHE A 264 -13.85 15.63 18.54
CA PHE A 264 -15.00 16.50 18.35
C PHE A 264 -16.29 15.92 18.92
N VAL A 265 -17.34 16.73 19.05
CA VAL A 265 -18.62 16.30 19.62
C VAL A 265 -19.28 15.28 18.70
N ARG A 266 -19.63 14.11 19.25
CA ARG A 266 -20.34 13.04 18.54
C ARG A 266 -21.84 13.30 18.59
N VAL A 267 -22.46 13.47 17.43
CA VAL A 267 -23.91 13.74 17.31
C VAL A 267 -24.59 12.49 16.75
N PRO A 268 -25.70 12.01 17.32
CA PRO A 268 -26.49 12.62 18.41
C PRO A 268 -26.05 12.28 19.84
N ASP A 269 -25.11 11.35 20.02
CA ASP A 269 -24.86 10.67 21.31
C ASP A 269 -24.40 11.59 22.44
N GLN A 270 -23.70 12.68 22.13
CA GLN A 270 -23.16 13.63 23.09
C GLN A 270 -23.96 14.94 23.15
N LEU A 271 -25.25 14.92 22.82
CA LEU A 271 -26.14 16.04 23.08
C LEU A 271 -26.71 15.97 24.50
N PRO A 272 -26.87 17.09 25.22
CA PRO A 272 -27.52 17.07 26.52
C PRO A 272 -28.97 16.59 26.40
N LYS A 273 -29.48 15.91 27.43
CA LYS A 273 -30.87 15.40 27.44
C LYS A 273 -31.87 16.50 27.08
N GLY A 274 -32.75 16.20 26.11
CA GLY A 274 -33.76 17.14 25.60
C GLY A 274 -33.26 18.13 24.55
N TRP A 275 -31.97 18.07 24.18
CA TRP A 275 -31.43 18.76 23.01
C TRP A 275 -31.39 17.85 21.80
N TRP A 276 -31.48 18.46 20.62
CA TRP A 276 -31.34 17.77 19.34
C TRP A 276 -30.56 18.65 18.36
N HIS A 277 -30.00 18.04 17.32
CA HIS A 277 -29.27 18.75 16.28
C HIS A 277 -30.21 19.15 15.14
N LEU A 278 -30.03 20.36 14.60
CA LEU A 278 -30.77 20.85 13.45
C LEU A 278 -30.01 20.50 12.16
N PRO A 279 -30.43 19.49 11.39
CA PRO A 279 -29.80 19.18 10.12
C PRO A 279 -30.09 20.32 9.13
N GLU A 280 -29.06 21.07 8.76
CA GLU A 280 -29.13 22.06 7.68
C GLU A 280 -28.08 21.76 6.62
N LYS A 281 -28.39 22.08 5.35
CA LYS A 281 -27.46 21.89 4.21
C LYS A 281 -26.06 22.48 4.46
N ASN A 282 -25.95 23.51 5.28
CA ASN A 282 -24.70 24.23 5.56
C ASN A 282 -24.13 23.96 6.96
N SER A 283 -24.74 23.10 7.79
CA SER A 283 -24.17 22.74 9.10
C SER A 283 -23.13 21.62 8.93
N ARG A 284 -21.86 21.96 9.14
CA ARG A 284 -20.73 21.01 9.12
C ARG A 284 -20.68 20.25 10.45
N HIS A 285 -21.54 19.26 10.59
CA HIS A 285 -21.53 18.34 11.73
C HIS A 285 -20.29 17.42 11.72
N ILE A 286 -19.67 17.23 10.56
CA ILE A 286 -18.39 16.53 10.40
C ILE A 286 -17.24 17.53 10.62
N PRO A 287 -16.24 17.21 11.45
CA PRO A 287 -15.06 18.03 11.60
C PRO A 287 -14.31 18.17 10.28
N ILE A 288 -13.89 19.39 9.95
CA ILE A 288 -13.14 19.70 8.74
C ILE A 288 -11.83 20.41 9.10
N GLN A 289 -10.81 20.16 8.28
CA GLN A 289 -9.56 20.91 8.31
C GLN A 289 -9.77 22.25 7.59
N THR A 290 -9.31 23.35 8.18
CA THR A 290 -9.65 24.73 7.73
C THR A 290 -8.48 25.56 7.21
N GLN A 291 -7.24 25.11 7.42
CA GLN A 291 -6.05 25.81 6.93
C GLN A 291 -5.26 24.92 5.96
N PRO A 292 -4.57 25.51 4.96
CA PRO A 292 -3.74 24.78 4.00
C PRO A 292 -2.57 24.02 4.65
N ASP A 293 -2.12 24.48 5.82
CA ASP A 293 -1.05 23.83 6.60
C ASP A 293 -1.52 22.57 7.34
N GLY A 294 -2.81 22.25 7.26
CA GLY A 294 -3.41 21.07 7.86
C GLY A 294 -3.56 21.11 9.38
N LYS A 295 -3.24 22.20 10.07
CA LYS A 295 -3.11 22.16 11.54
C LYS A 295 -4.37 22.55 12.30
N ILE A 296 -5.43 23.01 11.65
CA ILE A 296 -6.62 23.51 12.35
C ILE A 296 -7.87 22.76 11.91
N TRP A 297 -8.49 22.08 12.87
CA TRP A 297 -9.76 21.40 12.67
C TRP A 297 -10.89 22.19 13.31
N THR A 298 -12.06 22.18 12.66
CA THR A 298 -13.26 22.86 13.14
C THR A 298 -14.51 22.04 12.91
N GLN A 299 -15.48 22.16 13.80
CA GLN A 299 -16.80 21.55 13.69
C GLN A 299 -17.86 22.60 14.03
N SER A 300 -18.97 22.62 13.29
CA SER A 300 -20.07 23.56 13.50
C SER A 300 -21.42 22.84 13.53
N ILE A 301 -22.04 22.82 14.70
CA ILE A 301 -23.30 22.11 14.96
C ILE A 301 -24.35 23.13 15.40
N ARG A 302 -25.59 23.01 14.90
CA ARG A 302 -26.73 23.78 15.40
C ARG A 302 -27.54 22.90 16.33
N VAL A 303 -27.74 23.34 17.57
CA VAL A 303 -28.48 22.59 18.59
C VAL A 303 -29.67 23.38 19.10
N SER A 304 -30.76 22.68 19.41
CA SER A 304 -32.00 23.27 19.91
C SER A 304 -32.65 22.41 20.99
N ARG A 305 -33.39 23.05 21.90
CA ARG A 305 -34.34 22.41 22.83
C ARG A 305 -35.77 22.45 22.32
N ASP A 306 -36.05 23.22 21.27
CA ASP A 306 -37.39 23.33 20.71
C ASP A 306 -37.68 22.06 19.91
N GLN A 307 -38.43 21.13 20.50
CA GLN A 307 -38.79 19.87 19.85
C GLN A 307 -40.02 19.99 18.96
N GLY A 308 -40.20 19.01 18.07
CA GLY A 308 -41.36 18.90 17.19
C GLY A 308 -41.30 19.74 15.92
N PHE A 309 -40.30 20.61 15.76
CA PHE A 309 -40.17 21.43 14.55
C PHE A 309 -39.82 20.58 13.32
N VAL A 310 -40.43 20.91 12.18
CA VAL A 310 -40.18 20.24 10.88
C VAL A 310 -39.63 21.26 9.89
N LEU A 311 -38.62 20.87 9.11
CA LEU A 311 -38.04 21.70 8.06
C LEU A 311 -38.95 21.68 6.82
N GLN A 312 -39.64 22.79 6.53
CA GLN A 312 -40.50 22.94 5.37
C GLN A 312 -40.04 24.13 4.52
N LYS A 313 -39.74 23.92 3.23
CA LYS A 313 -39.30 24.99 2.31
C LYS A 313 -38.15 25.85 2.89
N ASN A 314 -37.15 25.20 3.51
CA ASN A 314 -36.02 25.84 4.19
C ASN A 314 -36.36 26.68 5.44
N VAL A 315 -37.55 26.50 6.01
CA VAL A 315 -37.99 27.18 7.24
C VAL A 315 -38.42 26.13 8.26
N TRP A 316 -37.87 26.21 9.48
CA TRP A 316 -38.33 25.39 10.60
C TRP A 316 -39.67 25.91 11.10
N ARG A 317 -40.70 25.04 11.06
CA ARG A 317 -42.06 25.35 11.52
C ARG A 317 -42.49 24.42 12.64
N ASP A 318 -43.25 24.97 13.58
CA ASP A 318 -44.02 24.22 14.57
C ASP A 318 -45.13 23.43 13.82
N PRO A 319 -45.40 22.15 14.16
CA PRO A 319 -46.49 21.36 13.57
C PRO A 319 -47.86 22.03 13.67
N LYS A 320 -48.06 22.93 14.64
CA LYS A 320 -49.31 23.69 14.81
C LYS A 320 -49.38 24.95 13.92
N ASP A 321 -48.42 25.14 13.00
CA ASP A 321 -48.24 26.32 12.13
C ASP A 321 -48.30 27.67 12.88
N SER A 322 -47.96 27.65 14.17
CA SER A 322 -47.73 28.87 14.92
C SER A 322 -46.49 29.53 14.31
N LYS A 323 -46.53 30.85 14.04
CA LYS A 323 -45.40 31.63 13.48
C LYS A 323 -44.18 31.70 14.42
N ARG A 324 -44.00 30.74 15.32
CA ARG A 324 -42.89 30.64 16.27
C ARG A 324 -41.60 30.32 15.50
N ARG A 325 -40.63 31.22 15.60
CA ARG A 325 -39.27 30.96 15.12
C ARG A 325 -38.57 29.98 16.06
N ILE A 326 -37.93 28.97 15.50
CA ILE A 326 -37.11 28.03 16.28
C ILE A 326 -35.98 28.78 16.99
N SER A 327 -35.81 28.52 18.29
CA SER A 327 -34.64 28.95 19.03
C SER A 327 -33.50 27.96 18.81
N ARG A 328 -32.27 28.47 18.65
CA ARG A 328 -31.09 27.63 18.43
C ARG A 328 -29.83 28.26 19.01
N SER A 329 -28.89 27.39 19.33
CA SER A 329 -27.49 27.72 19.61
C SER A 329 -26.60 27.13 18.52
N ASN A 330 -25.68 27.93 18.01
CA ASN A 330 -24.61 27.48 17.13
C ASN A 330 -23.39 27.10 17.99
N LEU A 331 -23.05 25.82 18.03
CA LEU A 331 -21.83 25.29 18.63
C LEU A 331 -20.73 25.29 17.58
N TYR A 332 -19.62 25.94 17.90
CA TYR A 332 -18.40 25.92 17.12
C TYR A 332 -17.26 25.38 17.98
N VAL A 333 -16.62 24.32 17.52
CA VAL A 333 -15.42 23.72 18.14
C VAL A 333 -14.25 23.96 17.20
N ARG A 334 -13.13 24.44 17.74
CA ARG A 334 -11.85 24.58 17.03
C ARG A 334 -10.76 23.89 17.83
N ILE A 335 -10.00 23.03 17.18
CA ILE A 335 -8.86 22.32 17.75
C ILE A 335 -7.64 22.62 16.89
N SER A 336 -6.54 23.02 17.53
CA SER A 336 -5.26 23.25 16.85
C SER A 336 -4.09 22.85 17.74
N PRO A 337 -3.01 22.26 17.19
CA PRO A 337 -1.86 21.85 17.94
C PRO A 337 -1.12 23.10 18.41
N ARG A 338 -0.70 23.10 19.68
CA ARG A 338 0.07 24.21 20.23
C ARG A 338 0.86 23.79 21.44
N ASP A 339 1.94 24.51 21.68
CA ASP A 339 2.72 24.39 22.91
C ASP A 339 1.94 24.90 24.14
N GLU A 340 2.08 24.19 25.27
CA GLU A 340 1.38 24.49 26.52
C GLU A 340 1.73 25.87 27.07
N MET A 341 3.02 26.23 27.08
CA MET A 341 3.46 27.52 27.63
C MET A 341 2.87 28.67 26.82
N ASN A 342 2.85 28.54 25.49
CA ASN A 342 2.23 29.55 24.64
C ASN A 342 0.73 29.70 24.93
N ILE A 343 0.00 28.59 25.15
CA ILE A 343 -1.43 28.65 25.50
C ILE A 343 -1.67 29.24 26.87
N ARG A 344 -0.88 28.88 27.89
CA ARG A 344 -0.98 29.49 29.22
C ARG A 344 -0.79 31.00 29.17
N ARG A 345 0.20 31.48 28.39
CA ARG A 345 0.42 32.91 28.17
C ARG A 345 -0.80 33.57 27.53
N ILE A 346 -1.30 33.00 26.43
CA ILE A 346 -2.46 33.56 25.73
C ILE A 346 -3.70 33.57 26.63
N MET A 347 -3.91 32.53 27.45
CA MET A 347 -5.03 32.51 28.40
C MET A 347 -4.90 33.60 29.46
N ALA A 348 -3.69 33.81 30.00
CA ALA A 348 -3.43 34.89 30.94
C ALA A 348 -3.67 36.27 30.32
N ASP A 349 -3.24 36.48 29.07
CA ASP A 349 -3.47 37.72 28.34
C ASP A 349 -4.96 37.95 28.07
N SER A 350 -5.70 36.92 27.66
CA SER A 350 -7.15 36.99 27.46
C SER A 350 -7.90 37.34 28.77
N VAL A 351 -7.45 36.83 29.91
CA VAL A 351 -8.02 37.21 31.22
C VAL A 351 -7.72 38.67 31.56
N ARG A 352 -6.48 39.12 31.32
CA ARG A 352 -6.06 40.50 31.62
C ARG A 352 -6.70 41.55 30.72
N SER A 353 -6.93 41.24 29.45
CA SER A 353 -7.22 42.26 28.42
C SER A 353 -8.53 42.06 27.66
N GLN A 354 -9.14 40.86 27.73
CA GLN A 354 -10.29 40.52 26.88
C GLN A 354 -11.54 40.11 27.67
N GLY A 355 -11.56 40.30 28.99
CA GLY A 355 -12.72 40.02 29.85
C GLY A 355 -13.02 38.53 30.04
N TYR A 356 -12.02 37.65 29.90
CA TYR A 356 -12.16 36.24 30.29
C TYR A 356 -11.98 36.08 31.79
N SER A 357 -12.56 35.03 32.36
CA SER A 357 -12.29 34.55 33.72
C SER A 357 -11.78 33.11 33.70
N TYR A 358 -11.02 32.73 34.72
CA TYR A 358 -10.60 31.33 34.88
C TYR A 358 -11.77 30.46 35.34
N LEU A 359 -11.89 29.27 34.73
CA LEU A 359 -12.92 28.28 35.07
C LEU A 359 -12.52 27.37 36.23
N THR A 360 -11.23 27.22 36.47
CA THR A 360 -10.66 26.31 37.48
C THR A 360 -9.52 27.02 38.22
N GLU A 361 -9.30 26.68 39.49
CA GLU A 361 -8.20 27.22 40.30
C GLU A 361 -6.82 26.95 39.67
N GLY A 362 -6.68 25.80 38.99
CA GLY A 362 -5.48 25.43 38.26
C GLY A 362 -5.23 26.23 36.96
N LYS A 363 -6.07 27.22 36.63
CA LYS A 363 -5.92 28.11 35.45
C LYS A 363 -5.79 27.36 34.11
N ARG A 364 -6.37 26.15 34.02
CA ARG A 364 -6.27 25.28 32.84
C ARG A 364 -7.33 25.57 31.77
N ALA A 365 -8.34 26.35 32.11
CA ALA A 365 -9.40 26.75 31.21
C ALA A 365 -9.89 28.15 31.56
N ILE A 366 -10.31 28.89 30.54
CA ILE A 366 -10.90 30.22 30.66
C ILE A 366 -12.26 30.27 29.98
N ILE A 367 -13.13 31.17 30.44
CA ILE A 367 -14.45 31.41 29.89
C ILE A 367 -14.66 32.90 29.65
N LYS A 368 -15.37 33.24 28.58
CA LYS A 368 -15.90 34.58 28.34
C LYS A 368 -17.39 34.47 28.04
N LYS A 369 -18.16 35.39 28.61
CA LYS A 369 -19.56 35.63 28.27
C LYS A 369 -19.65 36.98 27.60
N GLU A 370 -20.22 37.01 26.41
CA GLU A 370 -20.45 38.22 25.63
C GLU A 370 -21.95 38.31 25.39
N GLU A 371 -22.54 39.45 25.74
CA GLU A 371 -23.97 39.68 25.63
C GLU A 371 -24.22 41.03 25.00
N ASN A 372 -25.14 41.07 24.05
CA ASN A 372 -25.73 42.30 23.51
C ASN A 372 -27.25 42.14 23.46
N ASP A 373 -27.96 43.19 23.02
CA ASP A 373 -29.42 43.23 23.02
C ASP A 373 -30.11 42.09 22.24
N ARG A 374 -29.39 41.41 21.34
CA ARG A 374 -29.95 40.39 20.45
C ARG A 374 -29.34 39.00 20.62
N ALA A 375 -28.10 38.91 21.06
CA ALA A 375 -27.30 37.70 21.04
C ALA A 375 -26.55 37.50 22.36
N HIS A 376 -26.46 36.24 22.74
CA HIS A 376 -25.63 35.78 23.84
C HIS A 376 -24.58 34.83 23.26
N LYS A 377 -23.34 34.96 23.73
CA LYS A 377 -22.22 34.14 23.31
C LYS A 377 -21.41 33.71 24.51
N VAL A 378 -21.13 32.41 24.58
CA VAL A 378 -20.29 31.82 25.63
C VAL A 378 -19.13 31.11 24.97
N ARG A 379 -17.92 31.50 25.32
CA ARG A 379 -16.70 30.90 24.78
C ARG A 379 -15.86 30.30 25.90
N ILE A 380 -15.49 29.03 25.76
CA ILE A 380 -14.53 28.34 26.61
C ILE A 380 -13.27 28.06 25.80
N ARG A 381 -12.11 28.27 26.41
CA ARG A 381 -10.81 27.87 25.86
C ARG A 381 -10.04 27.07 26.90
N PHE A 382 -9.43 25.98 26.49
CA PHE A 382 -8.58 25.16 27.36
C PHE A 382 -7.46 24.49 26.57
N TYR A 383 -6.45 24.02 27.31
CA TYR A 383 -5.37 23.22 26.78
C TYR A 383 -5.51 21.77 27.22
N ARG A 384 -5.35 20.83 26.29
CA ARG A 384 -5.32 19.40 26.62
C ARG A 384 -4.53 18.62 25.58
N HIS A 385 -3.68 17.69 26.03
CA HIS A 385 -3.05 16.68 25.18
C HIS A 385 -2.28 17.21 23.96
N GLY A 386 -1.68 18.40 24.04
CA GLY A 386 -0.97 19.02 22.90
C GLY A 386 -1.81 20.01 22.08
N PHE A 387 -3.08 20.23 22.43
CA PHE A 387 -3.99 21.05 21.63
C PHE A 387 -4.59 22.22 22.41
N ASP A 388 -4.74 23.31 21.67
CA ASP A 388 -5.59 24.46 21.98
C ASP A 388 -7.02 24.15 21.52
N VAL A 389 -7.94 24.12 22.47
CA VAL A 389 -9.36 23.85 22.19
C VAL A 389 -10.17 25.09 22.50
N ILE A 390 -10.95 25.53 21.52
CA ILE A 390 -11.89 26.65 21.64
C ILE A 390 -13.29 26.14 21.34
N ILE A 391 -14.19 26.33 22.30
CA ILE A 391 -15.62 26.03 22.17
C ILE A 391 -16.37 27.34 22.27
N SER A 392 -17.19 27.63 21.27
CA SER A 392 -18.00 28.85 21.20
C SER A 392 -19.45 28.48 20.95
N LEU A 393 -20.34 28.91 21.85
CA LEU A 393 -21.78 28.87 21.66
C LEU A 393 -22.30 30.27 21.36
N GLU A 394 -23.15 30.39 20.35
CA GLU A 394 -23.75 31.67 19.95
C GLU A 394 -25.22 31.49 19.59
N GLY A 395 -26.09 32.37 20.06
CA GLY A 395 -27.53 32.27 19.83
C GLY A 395 -28.28 33.48 20.36
N LEU A 396 -29.59 33.48 20.16
CA LEU A 396 -30.45 34.59 20.60
C LEU A 396 -30.56 34.62 22.13
N LYS A 397 -30.54 35.83 22.69
CA LYS A 397 -30.77 36.08 24.11
C LYS A 397 -32.21 35.74 24.50
N ASP A 398 -32.42 35.24 25.73
CA ASP A 398 -33.72 34.94 26.35
C ASP A 398 -34.63 34.01 25.54
N LYS A 399 -34.02 33.11 24.75
CA LYS A 399 -34.74 32.03 24.06
C LYS A 399 -34.53 30.69 24.74
N ASN A 400 -35.44 29.75 24.50
CA ASN A 400 -35.40 28.41 25.09
C ASN A 400 -34.06 27.67 24.85
N SER A 401 -33.45 27.92 23.69
CA SER A 401 -32.13 27.38 23.31
C SER A 401 -31.01 28.43 23.38
N SER A 402 -31.11 29.44 24.24
CA SER A 402 -30.06 30.46 24.40
C SER A 402 -28.78 29.81 24.93
N PRO A 403 -27.59 30.25 24.47
CA PRO A 403 -26.32 29.82 25.04
C PRO A 403 -26.28 30.04 26.54
N SER A 404 -25.68 29.10 27.26
CA SER A 404 -25.45 29.23 28.69
C SER A 404 -24.08 28.68 29.05
N GLU A 405 -23.57 29.13 30.20
CA GLU A 405 -22.33 28.58 30.74
C GLU A 405 -22.43 27.07 30.99
N ALA A 406 -23.58 26.59 31.47
CA ALA A 406 -23.80 25.16 31.71
C ALA A 406 -23.69 24.36 30.40
N LEU A 407 -24.29 24.86 29.31
CA LEU A 407 -24.21 24.20 27.99
C LEU A 407 -22.79 24.24 27.43
N ALA A 408 -22.08 25.37 27.58
CA ALA A 408 -20.69 25.48 27.14
C ALA A 408 -19.78 24.50 27.90
N LYS A 409 -19.94 24.43 29.23
CA LYS A 409 -19.20 23.50 30.10
C LYS A 409 -19.50 22.04 29.74
N TYR A 410 -20.75 21.73 29.38
CA TYR A 410 -21.13 20.38 28.93
C TYR A 410 -20.34 19.96 27.69
N PHE A 411 -20.36 20.77 26.62
CA PHE A 411 -19.59 20.45 25.41
C PHE A 411 -18.08 20.45 25.63
N ALA A 412 -17.57 21.33 26.50
CA ALA A 412 -16.16 21.31 26.91
C ALA A 412 -15.76 20.00 27.58
N ARG A 413 -16.61 19.46 28.44
CA ARG A 413 -16.38 18.15 29.05
C ARG A 413 -16.46 17.02 28.03
N ALA A 414 -17.43 17.06 27.11
CA ALA A 414 -17.55 16.04 26.06
C ALA A 414 -16.30 15.99 25.17
N VAL A 415 -15.83 17.14 24.66
CA VAL A 415 -14.60 17.21 23.86
C VAL A 415 -13.39 16.77 24.68
N ALA A 416 -13.27 17.23 25.92
CA ALA A 416 -12.17 16.82 26.80
C ALA A 416 -12.14 15.30 27.06
N ALA A 417 -13.30 14.68 27.27
CA ALA A 417 -13.42 13.23 27.45
C ALA A 417 -13.05 12.47 26.16
N ASN A 418 -13.50 12.93 25.00
CA ASN A 418 -13.12 12.33 23.71
C ASN A 418 -11.61 12.38 23.48
N MET A 419 -10.95 13.47 23.92
CA MET A 419 -9.50 13.56 23.86
C MET A 419 -8.80 12.60 24.84
N ASP A 420 -9.44 12.22 25.94
CA ASP A 420 -8.90 11.22 26.88
C ASP A 420 -9.13 9.79 26.42
N GLU A 421 -10.17 9.49 25.64
CA GLU A 421 -10.42 8.13 25.11
C GLU A 421 -9.35 7.69 24.09
N VAL A 422 -8.66 8.65 23.48
CA VAL A 422 -7.74 8.44 22.35
C VAL A 422 -6.27 8.47 22.80
N ASN A 423 -6.00 8.87 24.06
CA ASN A 423 -4.66 9.00 24.65
C ASN A 423 -4.52 8.12 25.87
#